data_AF-A0A0F9RD29-F1
#
_entry.id   AF-A0A0F9RD29-F1
#
_cell.length_a   1.000
_cell.length_b   1.000
_cell.length_c   1.000
_cell.angle_alpha   90.00
_cell.angle_beta   90.00
_cell.angle_gamma   90.00
#
_symmetry.space_group_name_H-M   'P 1'
#
loop_
_entity.id
_entity.type
_entity.pdbx_description
1 polymer ?
#
loop_
_entity_poly.entity_id
_entity_poly.type
_entity_poly.pdbx_seq_one_letter_code
_entity_poly.pdbx_strand_id
1 'polypeptide(L)'
;MHITKLIVSNIMRVKAIQIEPDGNMVVLSGKNRQGKTSLLHAIWLAIEGAAASKVCPSPLRRGESQGFVEVHLGDLVIRRTWKEGKTSKLVVKSAGKVQRSPQRMLDELIGQLSFDPLAFDKLKSSEQRAMLLKLVTLSFDPDKLEAKRTSTFAKRTDVNRDVRRLEAQLEGIPQPAKGTPAEEVSVSLLIEEHDKAVAAAISDRHVRERADSAATQVANLRGELKAAIEWETEMRLAVEGLPELRDSAEIKLRIDSAEETNVAVRRDKAWMAASQELTAASREAGKLTAGLEAIDKEKTDGLRQAKMPVDGLGFTPDGVTYMGSPFEQVSGAERWRICMAIAMALNPKLRVIRITEGSLLDSESRALLEATVIKNGFQCWMECVSDEGGEGFVIEDGELVEVAAAADEDLF
;
A
#
# COMPACT_ATOMS: atom_id res chain seq x y z
N MET A 1 -7.57 -28.97 21.15
CA MET A 1 -7.75 -29.33 22.57
C MET A 1 -8.98 -28.62 23.11
N HIS A 2 -9.77 -29.28 23.97
CA HIS A 2 -10.94 -28.72 24.66
C HIS A 2 -10.81 -29.00 26.18
N ILE A 3 -11.59 -28.32 27.01
CA ILE A 3 -11.61 -28.56 28.46
C ILE A 3 -12.49 -29.77 28.73
N THR A 4 -11.89 -30.85 29.25
CA THR A 4 -12.58 -32.07 29.64
C THR A 4 -13.02 -32.05 31.10
N LYS A 5 -12.32 -31.26 31.94
CA LYS A 5 -12.65 -31.08 33.34
C LYS A 5 -12.11 -29.76 33.87
N LEU A 6 -12.92 -29.06 34.65
CA LEU A 6 -12.57 -27.84 35.35
C LEU A 6 -12.86 -28.02 36.85
N ILE A 7 -11.89 -27.71 37.71
CA ILE A 7 -12.05 -27.68 39.16
C ILE A 7 -11.57 -26.32 39.66
N VAL A 8 -12.42 -25.61 40.39
CA VAL A 8 -12.11 -24.30 40.97
C VAL A 8 -12.48 -24.30 42.43
N SER A 9 -11.56 -23.86 43.29
CA SER A 9 -11.80 -23.73 44.72
C SER A 9 -11.21 -22.44 45.25
N ASN A 10 -12.04 -21.67 45.96
CA ASN A 10 -11.67 -20.43 46.66
C ASN A 10 -11.05 -19.37 45.74
N ILE A 11 -11.62 -19.16 44.55
CA ILE A 11 -11.16 -18.17 43.58
C ILE A 11 -12.25 -17.13 43.33
N MET A 12 -11.98 -15.86 43.62
CA MET A 12 -12.93 -14.75 43.48
C MET A 12 -14.28 -15.08 44.12
N ARG A 13 -15.37 -15.14 43.33
CA ARG A 13 -16.70 -15.53 43.82
C ARG A 13 -17.00 -17.02 43.80
N VAL A 14 -16.08 -17.88 43.40
CA VAL A 14 -16.24 -19.33 43.43
C VAL A 14 -15.78 -19.89 44.77
N LYS A 15 -16.62 -20.71 45.41
CA LYS A 15 -16.27 -21.46 46.64
C LYS A 15 -15.67 -22.81 46.27
N ALA A 16 -16.46 -23.66 45.61
CA ALA A 16 -16.03 -24.95 45.09
C ALA A 16 -16.93 -25.34 43.91
N ILE A 17 -16.34 -25.50 42.73
CA ILE A 17 -17.05 -25.91 41.52
C ILE A 17 -16.21 -26.97 40.80
N GLN A 18 -16.86 -28.04 40.35
CA GLN A 18 -16.30 -29.02 39.42
C GLN A 18 -17.25 -29.16 38.24
N ILE A 19 -16.74 -28.93 37.02
CA ILE A 19 -17.50 -29.08 35.78
C ILE A 19 -16.78 -30.11 34.89
N GLU A 20 -17.54 -31.07 34.38
CA GLU A 20 -17.13 -31.98 33.32
C GLU A 20 -18.05 -31.69 32.13
N PRO A 21 -17.61 -30.87 31.16
CA PRO A 21 -18.47 -30.46 30.06
C PRO A 21 -18.89 -31.64 29.20
N ASP A 22 -20.18 -31.66 28.84
CA ASP A 22 -20.68 -32.52 27.77
C ASP A 22 -20.91 -31.65 26.52
N GLY A 23 -20.28 -32.04 25.41
CA GLY A 23 -20.34 -31.31 24.13
C GLY A 23 -19.49 -30.04 24.03
N ASN A 24 -19.79 -29.27 22.98
CA ASN A 24 -18.99 -28.13 22.55
C ASN A 24 -19.50 -26.79 23.12
N MET A 25 -20.75 -26.73 23.59
CA MET A 25 -21.36 -25.53 24.17
C MET A 25 -21.47 -25.70 25.68
N VAL A 26 -20.71 -24.89 26.41
CA VAL A 26 -20.68 -24.89 27.88
C VAL A 26 -21.33 -23.61 28.37
N VAL A 27 -22.58 -23.71 28.78
CA VAL A 27 -23.37 -22.57 29.25
C VAL A 27 -23.29 -22.50 30.77
N LEU A 28 -22.89 -21.34 31.28
CA LEU A 28 -22.94 -21.01 32.70
C LEU A 28 -24.11 -20.07 32.94
N SER A 29 -25.07 -20.50 33.74
CA SER A 29 -26.32 -19.78 33.99
C SER A 29 -26.45 -19.36 35.45
N GLY A 30 -27.39 -18.46 35.73
CA GLY A 30 -27.67 -17.94 37.06
C GLY A 30 -27.74 -16.41 37.10
N LYS A 31 -28.08 -15.86 38.26
CA LYS A 31 -28.22 -14.41 38.46
C LYS A 31 -26.88 -13.68 38.38
N ASN A 32 -26.95 -12.37 38.24
CA ASN A 32 -25.76 -11.53 38.36
C ASN A 32 -25.10 -11.72 39.73
N ARG A 33 -23.78 -11.57 39.77
CA ARG A 33 -22.95 -11.68 40.99
C ARG A 33 -22.85 -13.07 41.62
N GLN A 34 -23.36 -14.13 40.98
CA GLN A 34 -23.29 -15.48 41.54
C GLN A 34 -21.96 -16.23 41.33
N GLY A 35 -21.09 -15.73 40.44
CA GLY A 35 -19.75 -16.33 40.24
C GLY A 35 -19.47 -16.86 38.84
N LYS A 36 -20.41 -16.73 37.89
CA LYS A 36 -20.23 -17.13 36.46
C LYS A 36 -18.98 -16.52 35.82
N THR A 37 -18.87 -15.20 35.80
CA THR A 37 -17.71 -14.49 35.26
C THR A 37 -16.43 -14.85 36.01
N SER A 38 -16.53 -15.05 37.34
CA SER A 38 -15.39 -15.50 38.16
C SER A 38 -14.92 -16.90 37.76
N LEU A 39 -15.84 -17.82 37.46
CA LEU A 39 -15.50 -19.17 37.01
C LEU A 39 -14.85 -19.14 35.62
N LEU A 40 -15.39 -18.37 34.67
CA LEU A 40 -14.76 -18.18 33.35
C LEU A 40 -13.36 -17.56 33.46
N HIS A 41 -13.20 -16.56 34.31
CA HIS A 41 -11.91 -15.92 34.56
C HIS A 41 -10.91 -16.85 35.24
N ALA A 42 -11.38 -17.78 36.10
CA ALA A 42 -10.53 -18.73 36.80
C ALA A 42 -9.77 -19.65 35.83
N ILE A 43 -10.42 -20.08 34.74
CA ILE A 43 -9.78 -20.87 33.68
C ILE A 43 -8.52 -20.13 33.19
N TRP A 44 -8.65 -18.86 32.79
CA TRP A 44 -7.55 -18.09 32.22
C TRP A 44 -6.49 -17.69 33.23
N LEU A 45 -6.88 -17.44 34.47
CA LEU A 45 -5.93 -17.25 35.59
C LEU A 45 -5.02 -18.46 35.77
N ALA A 46 -5.52 -19.68 35.51
CA ALA A 46 -4.68 -20.87 35.58
C ALA A 46 -3.62 -20.88 34.46
N ILE A 47 -3.99 -20.45 33.25
CA ILE A 47 -3.19 -20.69 32.04
C ILE A 47 -2.25 -19.52 31.68
N GLU A 48 -2.70 -18.26 31.69
CA GLU A 48 -1.97 -17.09 31.13
C GLU A 48 -0.84 -16.52 32.00
N GLY A 49 -0.74 -16.92 33.27
CA GLY A 49 0.34 -16.47 34.15
C GLY A 49 0.42 -14.95 34.37
N ALA A 50 1.45 -14.30 33.80
CA ALA A 50 1.75 -12.90 34.06
C ALA A 50 0.71 -11.93 33.50
N ALA A 51 0.11 -12.24 32.34
CA ALA A 51 -0.94 -11.41 31.74
C ALA A 51 -2.18 -11.36 32.64
N ALA A 52 -2.68 -12.53 33.05
CA ALA A 52 -3.81 -12.62 33.98
C ALA A 52 -3.50 -12.02 35.36
N SER A 53 -2.27 -12.11 35.85
CA SER A 53 -1.87 -11.50 37.14
C SER A 53 -1.93 -9.96 37.13
N LYS A 54 -1.79 -9.31 35.97
CA LYS A 54 -1.96 -7.85 35.86
C LYS A 54 -3.43 -7.44 35.97
N VAL A 55 -4.33 -8.26 35.43
CA VAL A 55 -5.78 -8.01 35.44
C VAL A 55 -6.39 -8.36 36.81
N CYS A 56 -5.93 -9.45 37.43
CA CYS A 56 -6.39 -9.91 38.72
C CYS A 56 -5.20 -10.24 39.65
N PRO A 57 -4.62 -9.24 40.33
CA PRO A 57 -3.43 -9.43 41.17
C PRO A 57 -3.71 -10.26 42.43
N SER A 58 -4.96 -10.29 42.91
CA SER A 58 -5.39 -11.09 44.07
C SER A 58 -6.63 -11.92 43.73
N PRO A 59 -6.45 -13.13 43.15
CA PRO A 59 -7.55 -13.97 42.69
C PRO A 59 -8.17 -14.82 43.82
N LEU A 60 -7.55 -14.86 45.00
CA LEU A 60 -8.04 -15.62 46.15
C LEU A 60 -9.39 -15.07 46.63
N ARG A 61 -10.36 -15.94 46.92
CA ARG A 61 -11.65 -15.54 47.50
C ARG A 61 -11.40 -14.81 48.83
N ARG A 62 -12.14 -13.74 49.08
CA ARG A 62 -12.00 -12.95 50.32
C ARG A 62 -12.21 -13.84 51.55
N GLY A 63 -11.28 -13.77 52.50
CA GLY A 63 -11.31 -14.54 53.74
C GLY A 63 -10.63 -15.92 53.66
N GLU A 64 -10.23 -16.36 52.47
CA GLU A 64 -9.56 -17.64 52.29
C GLU A 64 -8.04 -17.48 52.33
N SER A 65 -7.33 -18.50 52.84
CA SER A 65 -5.86 -18.52 52.89
C SER A 65 -5.22 -19.31 51.74
N GLN A 66 -6.01 -20.12 51.04
CA GLN A 66 -5.58 -20.94 49.90
C GLN A 66 -6.73 -21.18 48.91
N GLY A 67 -6.41 -21.20 47.62
CA GLY A 67 -7.32 -21.54 46.53
C GLY A 67 -6.57 -22.11 45.33
N PHE A 68 -7.27 -22.80 44.44
CA PHE A 68 -6.68 -23.37 43.24
C PHE A 68 -7.65 -23.45 42.07
N VAL A 69 -7.07 -23.53 40.88
CA VAL A 69 -7.76 -23.89 39.64
C VAL A 69 -7.03 -25.07 39.03
N GLU A 70 -7.78 -26.09 38.61
CA GLU A 70 -7.28 -27.21 37.83
C GLU A 70 -8.08 -27.32 36.52
N VAL A 71 -7.40 -27.26 35.38
CA VAL A 71 -7.97 -27.38 34.04
C VAL A 71 -7.38 -28.61 33.38
N HIS A 72 -8.24 -29.51 32.90
CA HIS A 72 -7.87 -30.70 32.13
C HIS A 72 -8.18 -30.45 30.66
N LEU A 73 -7.18 -30.63 29.80
CA LEU A 73 -7.24 -30.47 28.36
C LEU A 73 -6.93 -31.80 27.67
N GLY A 74 -7.60 -32.87 28.09
CA GLY A 74 -7.22 -34.26 27.77
C GLY A 74 -6.00 -34.70 28.61
N ASP A 75 -4.91 -35.11 27.95
CA ASP A 75 -3.69 -35.58 28.63
C ASP A 75 -2.89 -34.47 29.35
N LEU A 76 -3.25 -33.21 29.12
CA LEU A 76 -2.62 -32.04 29.73
C LEU A 76 -3.45 -31.55 30.92
N VAL A 77 -2.88 -31.64 32.13
CA VAL A 77 -3.49 -31.18 33.37
C VAL A 77 -2.72 -29.98 33.89
N ILE A 78 -3.42 -28.85 34.05
CA ILE A 78 -2.89 -27.58 34.49
C ILE A 78 -3.45 -27.29 35.87
N ARG A 79 -2.60 -27.18 36.89
CA ARG A 79 -3.02 -26.76 38.24
C ARG A 79 -2.25 -25.53 38.67
N ARG A 80 -2.97 -24.47 38.99
CA ARG A 80 -2.41 -23.27 39.62
C ARG A 80 -3.00 -23.10 41.02
N THR A 81 -2.13 -22.84 41.98
CA THR A 81 -2.49 -22.66 43.39
C THR A 81 -2.03 -21.31 43.88
N TRP A 82 -2.92 -20.60 44.58
CA TRP A 82 -2.63 -19.34 45.26
C TRP A 82 -2.69 -19.56 46.76
N LYS A 83 -1.77 -18.92 47.48
CA LYS A 83 -1.73 -18.87 48.93
C LYS A 83 -1.52 -17.44 49.37
N GLU A 84 -2.18 -17.06 50.45
CA GLU A 84 -2.05 -15.72 51.01
C GLU A 84 -0.57 -15.36 51.26
N GLY A 85 -0.17 -14.16 50.83
CA GLY A 85 1.19 -13.66 50.99
C GLY A 85 2.27 -14.40 50.16
N LYS A 86 1.90 -15.28 49.22
CA LYS A 86 2.86 -16.05 48.40
C LYS A 86 2.59 -15.89 46.91
N THR A 87 3.63 -16.13 46.11
CA THR A 87 3.50 -16.25 44.65
C THR A 87 2.71 -17.50 44.28
N SER A 88 1.99 -17.45 43.16
CA SER A 88 1.21 -18.60 42.68
C SER A 88 2.14 -19.76 42.29
N LYS A 89 1.76 -21.00 42.63
CA LYS A 89 2.46 -22.21 42.21
C LYS A 89 1.75 -22.81 40.99
N LEU A 90 2.45 -22.95 39.87
CA LEU A 90 1.97 -23.62 38.66
C LEU A 90 2.58 -25.02 38.55
N VAL A 91 1.73 -26.03 38.32
CA VAL A 91 2.13 -27.40 38.00
C VAL A 91 1.38 -27.80 36.73
N VAL A 92 2.12 -28.18 35.70
CA VAL A 92 1.54 -28.73 34.45
C VAL A 92 2.03 -30.17 34.31
N LYS A 93 1.11 -31.09 34.06
CA LYS A 93 1.40 -32.49 33.72
C LYS A 93 0.93 -32.75 32.30
N SER A 94 1.76 -33.39 31.48
CA SER A 94 1.39 -33.91 30.16
C SER A 94 1.63 -35.40 30.15
N ALA A 95 0.60 -36.19 29.82
CA ALA A 95 0.62 -37.65 29.90
C ALA A 95 1.17 -38.16 31.27
N GLY A 96 0.72 -37.53 32.36
CA GLY A 96 1.14 -37.85 33.73
C GLY A 96 2.50 -37.30 34.18
N LYS A 97 3.34 -36.79 33.27
CA LYS A 97 4.69 -36.27 33.58
C LYS A 97 4.70 -34.77 33.84
N VAL A 98 5.34 -34.34 34.93
CA VAL A 98 5.50 -32.92 35.29
C VAL A 98 6.42 -32.20 34.30
N GLN A 99 5.98 -31.03 33.83
CA GLN A 99 6.70 -30.21 32.85
C GLN A 99 7.68 -29.25 33.53
N ARG A 100 8.90 -29.14 32.97
CA ARG A 100 10.00 -28.33 33.54
C ARG A 100 9.82 -26.82 33.33
N SER A 101 9.22 -26.42 32.20
CA SER A 101 8.97 -25.02 31.86
C SER A 101 7.47 -24.83 31.59
N PRO A 102 6.62 -24.97 32.62
CA PRO A 102 5.18 -25.08 32.45
C PRO A 102 4.59 -23.81 31.82
N GLN A 103 4.98 -22.62 32.25
CA GLN A 103 4.42 -21.38 31.69
C GLN A 103 4.77 -21.18 30.22
N ARG A 104 6.04 -21.38 29.82
CA ARG A 104 6.46 -21.28 28.42
C ARG A 104 5.68 -22.23 27.51
N MET A 105 5.45 -23.47 27.97
CA MET A 105 4.61 -24.42 27.24
C MET A 105 3.18 -23.89 27.06
N LEU A 106 2.59 -23.31 28.11
CA LEU A 106 1.25 -22.71 28.03
C LEU A 106 1.21 -21.48 27.11
N ASP A 107 2.25 -20.64 27.15
CA ASP A 107 2.37 -19.46 26.29
C ASP A 107 2.54 -19.84 24.80
N GLU A 108 3.09 -21.02 24.49
CA GLU A 108 3.15 -21.57 23.12
C GLU A 108 1.83 -22.24 22.68
N LEU A 109 0.95 -22.56 23.63
CA LEU A 109 -0.36 -23.19 23.41
C LEU A 109 -1.48 -22.15 23.25
N ILE A 110 -1.44 -21.07 24.01
CA ILE A 110 -2.38 -19.96 23.94
C ILE A 110 -1.83 -18.91 22.96
N GLY A 111 -2.58 -18.51 21.94
CA GLY A 111 -2.19 -17.38 21.08
C GLY A 111 -2.15 -16.05 21.87
N GLN A 112 -1.56 -14.98 21.30
CA GLN A 112 -1.45 -13.66 21.97
C GLN A 112 -2.79 -13.02 22.35
N LEU A 113 -3.91 -13.54 21.84
CA LEU A 113 -5.26 -13.04 22.09
C LEU A 113 -6.19 -14.16 22.47
N SER A 114 -6.21 -14.38 23.76
CA SER A 114 -6.97 -15.43 24.36
C SER A 114 -8.41 -14.98 24.65
N PHE A 115 -9.30 -15.56 23.85
CA PHE A 115 -10.61 -16.09 24.26
C PHE A 115 -11.85 -15.21 24.20
N ASP A 116 -11.80 -13.90 23.97
CA ASP A 116 -13.04 -13.15 23.69
C ASP A 116 -13.07 -12.70 22.22
N PRO A 117 -13.93 -13.29 21.36
CA PRO A 117 -14.13 -12.84 19.99
C PRO A 117 -14.42 -11.34 19.90
N LEU A 118 -15.20 -10.80 20.84
CA LEU A 118 -15.59 -9.39 20.86
C LEU A 118 -14.45 -8.46 21.28
N ALA A 119 -13.34 -8.99 21.83
CA ALA A 119 -12.18 -8.16 22.12
C ALA A 119 -11.59 -7.54 20.85
N PHE A 120 -11.67 -8.22 19.71
CA PHE A 120 -11.20 -7.68 18.43
C PHE A 120 -11.98 -6.43 18.02
N ASP A 121 -13.30 -6.43 18.19
CA ASP A 121 -14.17 -5.26 17.89
C ASP A 121 -13.84 -4.05 18.77
N LYS A 122 -13.39 -4.28 20.01
CA LYS A 122 -13.04 -3.22 20.97
C LYS A 122 -11.66 -2.58 20.72
N LEU A 123 -10.86 -3.13 19.80
CA LEU A 123 -9.53 -2.60 19.48
C LEU A 123 -9.62 -1.38 18.56
N LYS A 124 -8.59 -0.53 18.61
CA LYS A 124 -8.44 0.55 17.63
C LYS A 124 -8.16 -0.02 16.24
N SER A 125 -8.57 0.68 15.18
CA SER A 125 -8.47 0.21 13.79
C SER A 125 -7.03 -0.16 13.38
N SER A 126 -6.01 0.54 13.92
CA SER A 126 -4.59 0.20 13.71
C SER A 126 -4.16 -1.09 14.41
N GLU A 127 -4.67 -1.35 15.62
CA GLU A 127 -4.41 -2.58 16.38
C GLU A 127 -5.12 -3.78 15.75
N GLN A 128 -6.36 -3.58 15.26
CA GLN A 128 -7.09 -4.57 14.47
C GLN A 128 -6.31 -4.96 13.21
N ARG A 129 -5.80 -3.98 12.46
CA ARG A 129 -4.98 -4.20 11.27
C ARG A 129 -3.71 -4.99 11.61
N ALA A 130 -2.98 -4.56 12.63
CA ALA A 130 -1.76 -5.25 13.06
C ALA A 130 -2.03 -6.70 13.46
N MET A 131 -3.16 -6.96 14.09
CA MET A 131 -3.57 -8.31 14.47
C MET A 131 -3.94 -9.17 13.28
N LEU A 132 -4.70 -8.63 12.33
CA LEU A 132 -5.03 -9.33 11.09
C LEU A 132 -3.76 -9.67 10.30
N LEU A 133 -2.80 -8.75 10.21
CA LEU A 133 -1.51 -8.98 9.55
C LEU A 133 -0.66 -10.06 10.20
N LYS A 134 -0.82 -10.33 11.51
CA LYS A 134 -0.16 -11.47 12.18
C LYS A 134 -0.78 -12.82 11.80
N LEU A 135 -2.05 -12.84 11.38
CA LEU A 135 -2.78 -14.05 11.00
C LEU A 135 -2.53 -14.46 9.56
N VAL A 136 -2.34 -13.49 8.68
CA VAL A 136 -2.22 -13.73 7.25
C VAL A 136 -0.76 -13.79 6.84
N THR A 137 -0.42 -14.81 6.04
CA THR A 137 0.88 -14.84 5.36
C THR A 137 0.71 -14.14 4.02
N LEU A 138 1.42 -13.03 3.86
CA LEU A 138 1.45 -12.25 2.62
C LEU A 138 2.77 -12.50 1.89
N SER A 139 2.73 -12.52 0.56
CA SER A 139 3.93 -12.63 -0.29
C SER A 139 4.75 -11.34 -0.31
N PHE A 140 4.20 -10.24 0.22
CA PHE A 140 4.80 -8.93 0.27
C PHE A 140 4.63 -8.30 1.66
N ASP A 141 5.43 -7.27 1.93
CA ASP A 141 5.32 -6.41 3.11
C ASP A 141 4.36 -5.25 2.78
N PRO A 142 3.17 -5.17 3.40
CA PRO A 142 2.15 -4.18 3.03
C PRO A 142 2.59 -2.75 3.24
N ASP A 143 3.36 -2.48 4.29
CA ASP A 143 3.80 -1.13 4.61
C ASP A 143 4.87 -0.67 3.61
N LYS A 144 5.78 -1.55 3.21
CA LYS A 144 6.75 -1.26 2.14
C LYS A 144 6.09 -1.07 0.79
N LEU A 145 5.11 -1.91 0.46
CA LEU A 145 4.40 -1.82 -0.82
C LEU A 145 3.61 -0.50 -0.92
N GLU A 146 2.95 -0.08 0.16
CA GLU A 146 2.24 1.20 0.23
C GLU A 146 3.19 2.41 0.20
N ALA A 147 4.33 2.35 0.88
CA ALA A 147 5.35 3.40 0.79
C ALA A 147 5.92 3.53 -0.65
N LYS A 148 6.14 2.38 -1.32
CA LYS A 148 6.55 2.35 -2.73
C LYS A 148 5.47 2.94 -3.63
N ARG A 149 4.20 2.60 -3.40
CA ARG A 149 3.06 3.17 -4.12
C ARG A 149 2.99 4.69 -3.97
N THR A 150 3.06 5.17 -2.73
CA THR A 150 2.98 6.59 -2.38
C THR A 150 4.10 7.40 -3.04
N SER A 151 5.35 6.92 -2.94
CA SER A 151 6.49 7.59 -3.58
C SER A 151 6.43 7.56 -5.11
N THR A 152 5.96 6.46 -5.71
CA THR A 152 5.77 6.36 -7.16
C THR A 152 4.66 7.30 -7.64
N PHE A 153 3.57 7.43 -6.88
CA PHE A 153 2.47 8.35 -7.17
C PHE A 153 2.90 9.82 -7.10
N ALA A 154 3.67 10.18 -6.06
CA ALA A 154 4.23 11.53 -5.92
C ALA A 154 5.14 11.87 -7.12
N LYS A 155 6.09 11.00 -7.46
CA LYS A 155 6.96 11.16 -8.64
C LYS A 155 6.16 11.31 -9.93
N ARG A 156 5.14 10.47 -10.14
CA ARG A 156 4.27 10.57 -11.33
C ARG A 156 3.56 11.92 -11.39
N THR A 157 3.13 12.44 -10.25
CA THR A 157 2.44 13.74 -10.18
C THR A 157 3.36 14.88 -10.60
N ASP A 158 4.62 14.85 -10.15
CA ASP A 158 5.63 15.83 -10.55
C ASP A 158 5.96 15.72 -12.05
N VAL A 159 6.21 14.51 -12.57
CA VAL A 159 6.51 14.29 -13.99
C VAL A 159 5.32 14.70 -14.88
N ASN A 160 4.08 14.41 -14.46
CA ASN A 160 2.89 14.86 -15.20
C ASN A 160 2.74 16.38 -15.22
N ARG A 161 3.18 17.09 -14.17
CA ARG A 161 3.24 18.55 -14.16
C ARG A 161 4.29 19.06 -15.15
N ASP A 162 5.43 18.38 -15.25
CA ASP A 162 6.46 18.71 -16.24
C ASP A 162 6.00 18.44 -17.68
N VAL A 163 5.32 17.32 -17.94
CA VAL A 163 4.68 17.04 -19.24
C VAL A 163 3.74 18.17 -19.63
N ARG A 164 2.82 18.58 -18.75
CA ARG A 164 1.89 19.69 -19.04
C ARG A 164 2.61 21.02 -19.29
N ARG A 165 3.69 21.30 -18.55
CA ARG A 165 4.52 22.50 -18.77
C ARG A 165 5.18 22.47 -20.15
N LEU A 166 5.75 21.32 -20.53
CA LEU A 166 6.42 21.13 -21.82
C LEU A 166 5.44 21.14 -22.99
N GLU A 167 4.23 20.58 -22.83
CA GLU A 167 3.12 20.70 -23.80
C GLU A 167 2.77 22.17 -24.04
N ALA A 168 2.55 22.94 -22.97
CA ALA A 168 2.25 24.37 -23.07
C ALA A 168 3.40 25.17 -23.71
N GLN A 169 4.65 24.83 -23.39
CA GLN A 169 5.82 25.44 -24.01
C GLN A 169 5.89 25.13 -25.51
N LEU A 170 5.62 23.88 -25.91
CA LEU A 170 5.64 23.46 -27.30
C LEU A 170 4.50 24.09 -28.11
N GLU A 171 3.31 24.24 -27.52
CA GLU A 171 2.17 24.95 -28.13
C GLU A 171 2.47 26.43 -28.37
N GLY A 172 3.27 27.05 -27.49
CA GLY A 172 3.75 28.43 -27.65
C GLY A 172 4.83 28.61 -28.73
N ILE A 173 5.42 27.53 -29.25
CA ILE A 173 6.44 27.57 -30.30
C ILE A 173 5.78 27.20 -31.64
N PRO A 174 5.68 28.14 -32.61
CA PRO A 174 5.14 27.83 -33.93
C PRO A 174 5.89 26.68 -34.58
N GLN A 175 5.14 25.73 -35.15
CA GLN A 175 5.74 24.59 -35.82
C GLN A 175 6.62 25.08 -36.99
N PRO A 176 7.86 24.58 -37.10
CA PRO A 176 8.79 25.02 -38.15
C PRO A 176 8.24 24.69 -39.55
N ALA A 177 8.46 25.62 -40.49
CA ALA A 177 8.00 25.47 -41.85
C ALA A 177 8.82 24.40 -42.60
N LYS A 178 8.19 23.75 -43.58
CA LYS A 178 8.85 22.70 -44.37
C LYS A 178 9.98 23.33 -45.22
N GLY A 179 11.24 22.97 -44.92
CA GLY A 179 12.42 23.48 -45.64
C GLY A 179 13.32 24.44 -44.84
N THR A 180 13.07 24.66 -43.55
CA THR A 180 14.00 25.41 -42.67
C THR A 180 15.37 24.72 -42.63
N PRO A 181 16.48 25.45 -42.89
CA PRO A 181 17.83 24.88 -42.83
C PRO A 181 18.21 24.40 -41.42
N ALA A 182 19.05 23.37 -41.32
CA ALA A 182 19.49 22.82 -40.03
C ALA A 182 20.49 23.73 -39.28
N GLU A 183 21.21 24.57 -40.02
CA GLU A 183 22.24 25.49 -39.49
C GLU A 183 21.94 26.94 -39.89
N GLU A 184 22.39 27.87 -39.06
CA GLU A 184 22.24 29.30 -39.34
C GLU A 184 23.08 29.70 -40.55
N VAL A 185 22.50 30.56 -41.39
CA VAL A 185 23.18 31.18 -42.53
C VAL A 185 24.13 32.26 -42.00
N SER A 186 25.42 32.13 -42.33
CA SER A 186 26.45 33.09 -41.92
C SER A 186 26.36 34.38 -42.74
N VAL A 187 25.81 35.43 -42.13
CA VAL A 187 25.70 36.77 -42.74
C VAL A 187 27.07 37.38 -43.03
N SER A 188 28.07 37.12 -42.18
CA SER A 188 29.44 37.62 -42.39
C SER A 188 30.08 37.07 -43.66
N LEU A 189 29.91 35.77 -43.95
CA LEU A 189 30.42 35.17 -45.18
C LEU A 189 29.70 35.72 -46.42
N LEU A 190 28.40 36.00 -46.31
CA LEU A 190 27.62 36.59 -47.41
C LEU A 190 28.01 38.04 -47.69
N ILE A 191 28.32 38.84 -46.66
CA ILE A 191 28.80 40.23 -46.83
C ILE A 191 30.17 40.22 -47.52
N GLU A 192 31.09 39.34 -47.13
CA GLU A 192 32.39 39.19 -47.80
C GLU A 192 32.22 38.80 -49.28
N GLU A 193 31.24 37.96 -49.60
CA GLU A 193 30.92 37.56 -50.97
C GLU A 193 30.32 38.73 -51.78
N HIS A 194 29.42 39.51 -51.18
CA HIS A 194 28.81 40.70 -51.80
C HIS A 194 29.86 41.77 -52.10
N ASP A 195 30.75 42.08 -51.17
CA ASP A 195 31.74 43.15 -51.34
C ASP A 195 32.75 42.81 -52.45
N LYS A 196 33.13 41.53 -52.57
CA LYS A 196 33.94 41.03 -53.69
C LYS A 196 33.21 41.18 -55.03
N ALA A 197 31.92 40.88 -55.09
CA ALA A 197 31.12 41.02 -56.30
C ALA A 197 30.96 42.49 -56.73
N VAL A 198 30.73 43.40 -55.78
CA VAL A 198 30.61 44.86 -56.04
C VAL A 198 31.93 45.44 -56.54
N ALA A 199 33.06 45.08 -55.92
CA ALA A 199 34.38 45.53 -56.35
C ALA A 199 34.70 45.11 -57.79
N ALA A 200 34.36 43.87 -58.16
CA ALA A 200 34.52 43.36 -59.52
C ALA A 200 33.65 44.12 -60.54
N ALA A 201 32.38 44.39 -60.21
CA ALA A 201 31.45 45.09 -61.09
C ALA A 201 31.84 46.57 -61.34
N ILE A 202 32.36 47.26 -60.32
CA ILE A 202 32.85 48.64 -60.46
C ILE A 202 34.10 48.70 -61.35
N SER A 203 35.00 47.73 -61.20
CA SER A 203 36.22 47.63 -62.02
C SER A 203 35.90 47.39 -63.50
N ASP A 204 34.97 46.48 -63.81
CA ASP A 204 34.52 46.18 -65.18
C ASP A 204 33.87 47.41 -65.86
N ARG A 205 32.99 48.12 -65.13
CA ARG A 205 32.33 49.33 -65.65
C ARG A 205 33.33 50.43 -66.03
N HIS A 206 34.32 50.69 -65.18
CA HIS A 206 35.36 51.70 -65.45
C HIS A 206 36.23 51.34 -66.67
N VAL A 207 36.48 50.05 -66.91
CA VAL A 207 37.25 49.59 -68.07
C VAL A 207 36.43 49.74 -69.35
N ARG A 208 35.14 49.42 -69.33
CA ARG A 208 34.24 49.58 -70.49
C ARG A 208 34.02 51.04 -70.88
N GLU A 209 33.80 51.93 -69.91
CA GLU A 209 33.64 53.36 -70.17
C GLU A 209 34.93 53.98 -70.75
N ARG A 210 36.12 53.50 -70.32
CA ARG A 210 37.41 53.90 -70.91
C ARG A 210 37.59 53.33 -72.31
N ALA A 211 37.13 52.12 -72.59
CA ALA A 211 37.17 51.52 -73.92
C ALA A 211 36.31 52.31 -74.93
N ASP A 212 35.10 52.73 -74.55
CA ASP A 212 34.22 53.55 -75.41
C ASP A 212 34.78 54.97 -75.65
N SER A 213 35.37 55.58 -74.62
CA SER A 213 36.03 56.88 -74.75
C SER A 213 37.26 56.81 -75.66
N ALA A 214 38.06 55.73 -75.54
CA ALA A 214 39.20 55.47 -76.42
C ALA A 214 38.76 55.22 -77.87
N ALA A 215 37.65 54.51 -78.10
CA ALA A 215 37.10 54.29 -79.44
C ALA A 215 36.74 55.61 -80.15
N THR A 216 36.26 56.60 -79.39
CA THR A 216 35.92 57.94 -79.91
C THR A 216 37.17 58.77 -80.23
N GLN A 217 38.25 58.63 -79.45
CA GLN A 217 39.54 59.28 -79.71
C GLN A 217 40.32 58.64 -80.87
N VAL A 218 40.21 57.32 -81.07
CA VAL A 218 40.86 56.58 -82.17
C VAL A 218 40.39 57.05 -83.55
N ALA A 219 39.14 57.52 -83.68
CA ALA A 219 38.64 58.13 -84.91
C ALA A 219 39.43 59.39 -85.31
N ASN A 220 39.98 60.12 -84.33
CA ASN A 220 40.73 61.36 -84.54
C ASN A 220 42.24 61.13 -84.77
N LEU A 221 42.82 60.05 -84.22
CA LEU A 221 44.28 59.79 -84.21
C LEU A 221 44.78 58.88 -85.36
N ARG A 222 43.95 58.62 -86.38
CA ARG A 222 44.31 57.81 -87.57
C ARG A 222 45.56 58.28 -88.35
N GLY A 223 46.15 59.43 -88.01
CA GLY A 223 47.45 59.91 -88.52
C GLY A 223 48.69 59.40 -87.76
N GLU A 224 48.58 58.94 -86.51
CA GLU A 224 49.72 58.57 -85.64
C GLU A 224 49.91 57.04 -85.51
N LEU A 225 49.24 56.27 -86.36
CA LEU A 225 48.93 54.83 -86.30
C LEU A 225 50.09 53.84 -86.06
N LYS A 226 51.36 54.24 -86.20
CA LYS A 226 52.48 53.27 -86.22
C LYS A 226 52.95 52.81 -84.83
N ALA A 227 52.80 53.64 -83.80
CA ALA A 227 53.20 53.29 -82.42
C ALA A 227 52.06 52.61 -81.61
N ALA A 228 50.82 52.70 -82.07
CA ALA A 228 49.64 52.21 -81.35
C ALA A 228 49.42 50.69 -81.46
N ILE A 229 49.99 50.04 -82.47
CA ILE A 229 49.79 48.61 -82.77
C ILE A 229 50.39 47.70 -81.68
N GLU A 230 51.46 48.13 -81.03
CA GLU A 230 52.09 47.37 -79.94
C GLU A 230 51.27 47.43 -78.64
N TRP A 231 50.61 48.56 -78.37
CA TRP A 231 49.77 48.77 -77.18
C TRP A 231 48.39 48.10 -77.27
N GLU A 232 47.81 48.01 -78.48
CA GLU A 232 46.54 47.31 -78.74
C GLU A 232 46.62 45.83 -78.34
N THR A 233 47.75 45.21 -78.64
CA THR A 233 47.97 43.77 -78.39
C THR A 233 48.05 43.47 -76.89
N GLU A 234 48.57 44.40 -76.09
CA GLU A 234 48.70 44.28 -74.63
C GLU A 234 47.35 44.46 -73.91
N MET A 235 46.50 45.38 -74.39
CA MET A 235 45.17 45.63 -73.79
C MET A 235 44.14 44.55 -74.17
N ARG A 236 44.28 43.89 -75.31
CA ARG A 236 43.39 42.79 -75.72
C ARG A 236 43.53 41.56 -74.82
N LEU A 237 44.73 41.28 -74.33
CA LEU A 237 45.01 40.20 -73.37
C LEU A 237 44.44 40.49 -71.96
N ALA A 238 44.27 41.76 -71.60
CA ALA A 238 43.65 42.16 -70.32
C ALA A 238 42.13 41.93 -70.29
N VAL A 239 41.47 41.88 -71.46
CA VAL A 239 40.03 41.64 -71.58
C VAL A 239 39.68 40.14 -71.51
N GLU A 240 40.56 39.26 -72.01
CA GLU A 240 40.35 37.80 -72.00
C GLU A 240 40.52 37.15 -70.61
N GLY A 241 41.08 37.86 -69.63
CA GLY A 241 41.27 37.39 -68.25
C GLY A 241 40.15 37.77 -67.26
N LEU A 242 39.08 38.42 -67.71
CA LEU A 242 38.01 38.90 -66.82
C LEU A 242 37.05 37.76 -66.44
N PRO A 243 36.74 37.57 -65.14
CA PRO A 243 35.78 36.56 -64.70
C PRO A 243 34.35 36.89 -65.16
N GLU A 244 33.52 35.85 -65.35
CA GLU A 244 32.09 36.01 -65.66
C GLU A 244 31.37 36.91 -64.64
N LEU A 245 30.51 37.81 -65.15
CA LEU A 245 29.66 38.70 -64.37
C LEU A 245 28.83 37.89 -63.36
N ARG A 246 29.15 38.05 -62.06
CA ARG A 246 28.30 37.57 -60.97
C ARG A 246 27.31 38.66 -60.58
N ASP A 247 26.03 38.33 -60.60
CA ASP A 247 24.96 39.25 -60.22
C ASP A 247 24.97 39.49 -58.70
N SER A 248 25.34 40.71 -58.28
CA SER A 248 25.36 41.09 -56.87
C SER A 248 23.95 41.21 -56.27
N ALA A 249 22.91 41.30 -57.10
CA ALA A 249 21.52 41.37 -56.65
C ALA A 249 21.09 40.07 -55.95
N GLU A 250 21.54 38.90 -56.43
CA GLU A 250 21.20 37.60 -55.84
C GLU A 250 21.82 37.43 -54.45
N ILE A 251 23.07 37.87 -54.25
CA ILE A 251 23.76 37.80 -52.96
C ILE A 251 23.10 38.75 -51.95
N LYS A 252 22.68 39.94 -52.38
CA LYS A 252 22.00 40.91 -51.53
C LYS A 252 20.64 40.40 -51.04
N LEU A 253 19.88 39.73 -51.90
CA LEU A 253 18.62 39.06 -51.56
C LEU A 253 18.83 37.91 -50.55
N ARG A 254 19.95 37.19 -50.66
CA ARG A 254 20.37 36.17 -49.68
C ARG A 254 20.78 36.76 -48.33
N ILE A 255 21.42 37.93 -48.30
CA ILE A 255 21.73 38.66 -47.06
C ILE A 255 20.44 39.12 -46.38
N ASP A 256 19.51 39.71 -47.13
CA ASP A 256 18.25 40.24 -46.59
C ASP A 256 17.35 39.12 -46.02
N SER A 257 17.37 37.93 -46.66
CA SER A 257 16.62 36.74 -46.19
C SER A 257 17.33 35.90 -45.13
N ALA A 258 18.62 36.16 -44.85
CA ALA A 258 19.40 35.36 -43.91
C ALA A 258 18.94 35.52 -42.45
N GLU A 259 18.55 36.73 -42.03
CA GLU A 259 18.07 36.96 -40.66
C GLU A 259 16.71 36.28 -40.41
N GLU A 260 15.78 36.37 -41.37
CA GLU A 260 14.51 35.65 -41.31
C GLU A 260 14.71 34.13 -41.26
N THR A 261 15.65 33.63 -42.06
CA THR A 261 16.05 32.22 -42.07
C THR A 261 16.63 31.83 -40.71
N ASN A 262 17.52 32.62 -40.14
CA ASN A 262 18.16 32.34 -38.84
C ASN A 262 17.15 32.35 -37.69
N VAL A 263 16.18 33.27 -37.69
CA VAL A 263 15.06 33.26 -36.73
C VAL A 263 14.25 31.97 -36.85
N ALA A 264 14.01 31.47 -38.07
CA ALA A 264 13.33 30.20 -38.28
C ALA A 264 14.18 29.00 -37.78
N VAL A 265 15.49 28.97 -38.04
CA VAL A 265 16.39 27.91 -37.55
C VAL A 265 16.44 27.87 -36.02
N ARG A 266 16.51 29.02 -35.34
CA ARG A 266 16.49 29.08 -33.87
C ARG A 266 15.18 28.56 -33.28
N ARG A 267 14.05 28.87 -33.93
CA ARG A 267 12.73 28.36 -33.54
C ARG A 267 12.62 26.85 -33.76
N ASP A 268 13.12 26.34 -34.89
CA ASP A 268 13.16 24.90 -35.17
C ASP A 268 13.98 24.15 -34.13
N LYS A 269 15.19 24.64 -33.79
CA LYS A 269 16.02 24.07 -32.73
C LYS A 269 15.32 24.07 -31.36
N ALA A 270 14.65 25.17 -31.00
CA ALA A 270 13.88 25.25 -29.76
C ALA A 270 12.68 24.29 -29.74
N TRP A 271 11.97 24.16 -30.86
CA TRP A 271 10.84 23.22 -31.02
C TRP A 271 11.31 21.77 -30.90
N MET A 272 12.40 21.41 -31.57
CA MET A 272 12.98 20.07 -31.53
C MET A 272 13.48 19.70 -30.12
N ALA A 273 14.15 20.62 -29.42
CA ALA A 273 14.59 20.40 -28.05
C ALA A 273 13.39 20.18 -27.10
N ALA A 274 12.38 21.06 -27.14
CA ALA A 274 11.18 20.94 -26.33
C ALA A 274 10.38 19.66 -26.64
N SER A 275 10.31 19.26 -27.91
CA SER A 275 9.64 18.02 -28.35
C SER A 275 10.35 16.77 -27.82
N GLN A 276 11.68 16.76 -27.80
CA GLN A 276 12.47 15.65 -27.24
C GLN A 276 12.29 15.55 -25.72
N GLU A 277 12.34 16.68 -25.00
CA GLU A 277 12.10 16.73 -23.56
C GLU A 277 10.68 16.24 -23.21
N LEU A 278 9.67 16.70 -23.95
CA LEU A 278 8.29 16.26 -23.79
C LEU A 278 8.19 14.74 -24.00
N THR A 279 8.77 14.22 -25.07
CA THR A 279 8.73 12.79 -25.38
C THR A 279 9.38 11.95 -24.26
N ALA A 280 10.49 12.44 -23.68
CA ALA A 280 11.15 11.77 -22.57
C ALA A 280 10.29 11.79 -21.30
N ALA A 281 9.74 12.95 -20.94
CA ALA A 281 8.88 13.12 -19.76
C ALA A 281 7.59 12.29 -19.88
N SER A 282 6.94 12.28 -21.06
CA SER A 282 5.75 11.46 -21.30
C SER A 282 6.05 9.96 -21.21
N ARG A 283 7.21 9.51 -21.68
CA ARG A 283 7.64 8.12 -21.54
C ARG A 283 7.88 7.76 -20.07
N GLU A 284 8.46 8.65 -19.29
CA GLU A 284 8.65 8.44 -17.84
C GLU A 284 7.32 8.40 -17.09
N ALA A 285 6.40 9.32 -17.39
CA ALA A 285 5.03 9.29 -16.86
C ALA A 285 4.32 7.96 -17.16
N GLY A 286 4.46 7.44 -18.39
CA GLY A 286 3.95 6.14 -18.78
C GLY A 286 4.54 4.99 -17.97
N LYS A 287 5.87 4.98 -17.77
CA LYS A 287 6.55 3.97 -16.93
C LYS A 287 6.07 4.01 -15.47
N LEU A 288 5.94 5.20 -14.89
CA LEU A 288 5.46 5.37 -13.51
C LEU A 288 3.99 4.93 -13.37
N THR A 289 3.17 5.17 -14.39
CA THR A 289 1.78 4.69 -14.43
C THR A 289 1.71 3.16 -14.47
N ALA A 290 2.45 2.52 -15.38
CA ALA A 290 2.55 1.06 -15.44
C ALA A 290 3.12 0.46 -14.13
N GLY A 291 4.07 1.17 -13.49
CA GLY A 291 4.61 0.78 -12.18
C GLY A 291 3.56 0.81 -11.06
N LEU A 292 2.67 1.81 -11.04
CA LEU A 292 1.56 1.87 -10.09
C LEU A 292 0.56 0.74 -10.32
N GLU A 293 0.20 0.46 -11.58
CA GLU A 293 -0.70 -0.64 -11.94
C GLU A 293 -0.12 -2.00 -11.51
N ALA A 294 1.19 -2.20 -11.67
CA ALA A 294 1.87 -3.40 -11.22
C ALA A 294 1.85 -3.54 -9.68
N ILE A 295 2.04 -2.44 -8.94
CA ILE A 295 1.95 -2.43 -7.47
C ILE A 295 0.52 -2.74 -7.01
N ASP A 296 -0.49 -2.14 -7.65
CA ASP A 296 -1.91 -2.37 -7.34
C ASP A 296 -2.32 -3.81 -7.64
N LYS A 297 -1.77 -4.38 -8.73
CA LYS A 297 -1.95 -5.80 -9.07
C LYS A 297 -1.26 -6.72 -8.05
N GLU A 298 -0.02 -6.44 -7.67
CA GLU A 298 0.71 -7.22 -6.64
C GLU A 298 -0.06 -7.24 -5.31
N LYS A 299 -0.59 -6.09 -4.89
CA LYS A 299 -1.44 -5.97 -3.69
C LYS A 299 -2.69 -6.83 -3.80
N THR A 300 -3.41 -6.73 -4.91
CA THR A 300 -4.66 -7.46 -5.15
C THR A 300 -4.42 -8.97 -5.23
N ASP A 301 -3.40 -9.39 -5.96
CA ASP A 301 -3.04 -10.80 -6.13
C ASP A 301 -2.56 -11.41 -4.82
N GLY A 302 -1.72 -10.71 -4.04
CA GLY A 302 -1.28 -11.22 -2.74
C GLY A 302 -2.38 -11.24 -1.69
N LEU A 303 -3.35 -10.30 -1.72
CA LEU A 303 -4.55 -10.38 -0.88
C LEU A 303 -5.46 -11.55 -1.26
N ARG A 304 -5.60 -11.84 -2.56
CA ARG A 304 -6.40 -12.98 -3.04
C ARG A 304 -5.75 -14.33 -2.72
N GLN A 305 -4.42 -14.41 -2.75
CA GLN A 305 -3.67 -15.62 -2.40
C GLN A 305 -3.60 -15.85 -0.88
N ALA A 306 -3.70 -14.77 -0.09
CA ALA A 306 -3.74 -14.88 1.35
C ALA A 306 -5.00 -15.63 1.80
N LYS A 307 -4.81 -16.64 2.65
CA LYS A 307 -5.92 -17.32 3.31
C LYS A 307 -6.44 -16.43 4.44
N MET A 308 -7.42 -15.60 4.11
CA MET A 308 -8.13 -14.80 5.10
C MET A 308 -8.95 -15.71 6.04
N PRO A 309 -9.11 -15.33 7.33
CA PRO A 309 -9.99 -16.05 8.24
C PRO A 309 -11.46 -16.09 7.79
N VAL A 310 -11.89 -15.07 7.05
CA VAL A 310 -13.24 -14.90 6.50
C VAL A 310 -13.17 -14.37 5.08
N ASP A 311 -13.99 -14.91 4.20
CA ASP A 311 -14.12 -14.41 2.83
C ASP A 311 -14.60 -12.96 2.82
N GLY A 312 -13.97 -12.12 2.00
CA GLY A 312 -14.27 -10.69 1.93
C GLY A 312 -13.61 -9.83 3.01
N LEU A 313 -12.89 -10.42 3.97
CA LEU A 313 -12.07 -9.68 4.92
C LEU A 313 -10.80 -9.14 4.23
N GLY A 314 -10.43 -7.90 4.53
CA GLY A 314 -9.27 -7.23 3.98
C GLY A 314 -8.74 -6.14 4.90
N PHE A 315 -7.81 -5.34 4.40
CA PHE A 315 -7.28 -4.20 5.13
C PHE A 315 -6.84 -3.08 4.19
N THR A 316 -6.85 -1.86 4.73
CA THR A 316 -6.29 -0.63 4.13
C THR A 316 -5.20 -0.09 5.06
N PRO A 317 -4.49 0.99 4.69
CA PRO A 317 -3.60 1.67 5.64
C PRO A 317 -4.32 2.11 6.91
N ASP A 318 -5.60 2.45 6.80
CA ASP A 318 -6.43 3.02 7.87
C ASP A 318 -7.05 1.97 8.82
N GLY A 319 -7.19 0.71 8.38
CA GLY A 319 -7.79 -0.32 9.22
C GLY A 319 -8.21 -1.59 8.48
N VAL A 320 -9.09 -2.36 9.13
CA VAL A 320 -9.67 -3.60 8.57
C VAL A 320 -10.92 -3.26 7.77
N THR A 321 -11.12 -3.98 6.67
CA THR A 321 -12.30 -3.86 5.81
C THR A 321 -13.00 -5.20 5.65
N TYR A 322 -14.30 -5.17 5.40
CA TYR A 322 -15.10 -6.32 5.05
C TYR A 322 -15.98 -5.99 3.86
N MET A 323 -15.91 -6.80 2.81
CA MET A 323 -16.60 -6.59 1.53
C MET A 323 -16.37 -5.19 0.94
N GLY A 324 -15.17 -4.62 1.17
CA GLY A 324 -14.78 -3.30 0.70
C GLY A 324 -15.18 -2.13 1.61
N SER A 325 -16.02 -2.35 2.63
CA SER A 325 -16.43 -1.33 3.60
C SER A 325 -15.57 -1.37 4.86
N PRO A 326 -15.35 -0.23 5.56
CA PRO A 326 -14.70 -0.21 6.87
C PRO A 326 -15.40 -1.16 7.86
N PHE A 327 -14.62 -1.91 8.65
CA PHE A 327 -15.13 -2.91 9.61
C PHE A 327 -16.16 -2.32 10.60
N GLU A 328 -15.99 -1.07 11.00
CA GLU A 328 -16.91 -0.35 11.90
C GLU A 328 -18.32 -0.14 11.33
N GLN A 329 -18.49 -0.22 10.00
CA GLN A 329 -19.77 -0.04 9.32
C GLN A 329 -20.52 -1.37 9.11
N VAL A 330 -19.90 -2.49 9.45
CA VAL A 330 -20.49 -3.83 9.31
C VAL A 330 -21.60 -4.04 10.35
N SER A 331 -22.67 -4.73 9.96
CA SER A 331 -23.79 -5.03 10.87
C SER A 331 -23.33 -5.82 12.09
N GLY A 332 -24.03 -5.70 13.23
CA GLY A 332 -23.62 -6.37 14.48
C GLY A 332 -23.49 -7.88 14.33
N ALA A 333 -24.42 -8.53 13.62
CA ALA A 333 -24.39 -9.97 13.37
C ALA A 333 -23.21 -10.40 12.51
N GLU A 334 -22.92 -9.69 11.41
CA GLU A 334 -21.76 -9.98 10.55
C GLU A 334 -20.45 -9.72 11.27
N ARG A 335 -20.38 -8.63 12.02
CA ARG A 335 -19.21 -8.26 12.81
C ARG A 335 -18.86 -9.34 13.81
N TRP A 336 -19.88 -9.85 14.50
CA TRP A 336 -19.73 -10.94 15.46
C TRP A 336 -19.22 -12.22 14.79
N ARG A 337 -19.75 -12.58 13.60
CA ARG A 337 -19.24 -13.71 12.81
C ARG A 337 -17.76 -13.54 12.41
N ILE A 338 -17.37 -12.34 12.00
CA ILE A 338 -15.98 -12.01 11.63
C ILE A 338 -15.06 -12.14 12.84
N CYS A 339 -15.42 -11.50 13.96
CA CYS A 339 -14.72 -11.58 15.23
C CYS A 339 -14.51 -13.04 15.67
N MET A 340 -15.55 -13.88 15.54
CA MET A 340 -15.50 -15.29 15.87
C MET A 340 -14.48 -16.05 15.02
N ALA A 341 -14.51 -15.87 13.70
CA ALA A 341 -13.59 -16.53 12.80
C ALA A 341 -12.13 -16.07 13.01
N ILE A 342 -11.91 -14.79 13.28
CA ILE A 342 -10.59 -14.25 13.65
C ILE A 342 -10.09 -14.89 14.95
N ALA A 343 -10.95 -14.99 15.98
CA ALA A 343 -10.60 -15.62 17.25
C ALA A 343 -10.25 -17.11 17.10
N MET A 344 -10.97 -17.84 16.24
CA MET A 344 -10.67 -19.23 15.90
C MET A 344 -9.33 -19.35 15.15
N ALA A 345 -9.05 -18.45 14.21
CA ALA A 345 -7.78 -18.43 13.48
C ALA A 345 -6.57 -18.10 14.36
N LEU A 346 -6.75 -17.26 15.39
CA LEU A 346 -5.70 -16.92 16.37
C LEU A 346 -5.37 -18.08 17.31
N ASN A 347 -6.31 -19.00 17.53
CA ASN A 347 -6.18 -20.05 18.55
C ASN A 347 -6.42 -21.47 17.99
N PRO A 348 -5.61 -21.94 17.03
CA PRO A 348 -5.83 -23.25 16.39
C PRO A 348 -5.53 -24.45 17.31
N LYS A 349 -4.69 -24.26 18.35
CA LYS A 349 -4.25 -25.33 19.27
C LYS A 349 -5.21 -25.52 20.43
N LEU A 350 -5.39 -24.46 21.23
CA LEU A 350 -6.35 -24.40 22.33
C LEU A 350 -7.69 -23.91 21.76
N ARG A 351 -8.52 -24.87 21.34
CA ARG A 351 -9.76 -24.63 20.62
C ARG A 351 -10.90 -24.32 21.60
N VAL A 352 -10.67 -23.38 22.50
CA VAL A 352 -11.64 -22.94 23.50
C VAL A 352 -11.95 -21.47 23.25
N ILE A 353 -13.21 -21.08 23.32
CA ILE A 353 -13.69 -19.71 23.14
C ILE A 353 -14.44 -19.32 24.41
N ARG A 354 -14.30 -18.08 24.87
CA ARG A 354 -15.06 -17.49 25.97
C ARG A 354 -16.01 -16.42 25.45
N ILE A 355 -17.24 -16.43 25.94
CA ILE A 355 -18.19 -15.35 25.73
C ILE A 355 -18.69 -14.89 27.11
N THR A 356 -18.36 -13.65 27.49
CA THR A 356 -18.82 -13.06 28.78
C THR A 356 -20.19 -12.40 28.70
N GLU A 357 -20.68 -12.11 27.50
CA GLU A 357 -21.95 -11.40 27.29
C GLU A 357 -22.90 -12.25 26.42
N GLY A 358 -23.03 -13.54 26.75
CA GLY A 358 -23.85 -14.48 25.97
C GLY A 358 -25.33 -14.12 25.93
N SER A 359 -25.82 -13.41 26.95
CA SER A 359 -27.22 -12.95 27.02
C SER A 359 -27.60 -11.91 25.96
N LEU A 360 -26.62 -11.31 25.27
CA LEU A 360 -26.87 -10.36 24.18
C LEU A 360 -27.14 -11.05 22.84
N LEU A 361 -26.93 -12.37 22.76
CA LEU A 361 -27.18 -13.14 21.54
C LEU A 361 -28.65 -13.55 21.50
N ASP A 362 -29.32 -13.26 20.38
CA ASP A 362 -30.61 -13.84 20.07
C ASP A 362 -30.50 -15.35 19.75
N SER A 363 -31.65 -16.03 19.66
CA SER A 363 -31.72 -17.47 19.43
C SER A 363 -31.10 -17.90 18.10
N GLU A 364 -31.28 -17.13 17.03
CA GLU A 364 -30.70 -17.41 15.72
C GLU A 364 -29.17 -17.30 15.73
N SER A 365 -28.64 -16.24 16.34
CA SER A 365 -27.21 -16.00 16.49
C SER A 365 -26.56 -17.07 17.38
N ARG A 366 -27.28 -17.53 18.42
CA ARG A 366 -26.83 -18.61 19.29
C ARG A 366 -26.80 -19.96 18.58
N ALA A 367 -27.81 -20.29 17.78
CA ALA A 367 -27.82 -21.50 16.97
C ALA A 367 -26.67 -21.50 15.94
N LEU A 368 -26.41 -20.35 15.31
CA LEU A 368 -25.28 -20.20 14.39
C LEU A 368 -23.92 -20.32 15.10
N LEU A 369 -23.78 -19.73 16.30
CA LEU A 369 -22.60 -19.88 17.15
C LEU A 369 -22.31 -21.36 17.38
N GLU A 370 -23.31 -22.09 17.86
CA GLU A 370 -23.20 -23.51 18.17
C GLU A 370 -22.79 -24.32 16.93
N ALA A 371 -23.49 -24.14 15.81
CA ALA A 371 -23.16 -24.79 14.56
C ALA A 371 -21.72 -24.50 14.11
N THR A 372 -21.26 -23.24 14.26
CA THR A 372 -19.91 -22.81 13.88
C THR A 372 -18.84 -23.43 14.80
N VAL A 373 -19.09 -23.43 16.11
CA VAL A 373 -18.19 -24.00 17.12
C VAL A 373 -18.04 -25.51 16.93
N ILE A 374 -19.14 -26.23 16.72
CA ILE A 374 -19.16 -27.68 16.44
C ILE A 374 -18.42 -27.96 15.13
N LYS A 375 -18.79 -27.29 14.03
CA LYS A 375 -18.20 -27.49 12.70
C LYS A 375 -16.68 -27.33 12.71
N ASN A 376 -16.15 -26.39 13.48
CA ASN A 376 -14.71 -26.12 13.57
C ASN A 376 -14.01 -26.90 14.70
N GLY A 377 -14.75 -27.70 15.48
CA GLY A 377 -14.20 -28.48 16.60
C GLY A 377 -13.65 -27.62 17.73
N PHE A 378 -14.28 -26.47 17.98
CA PHE A 378 -14.03 -25.60 19.13
C PHE A 378 -14.99 -25.94 20.27
N GLN A 379 -14.66 -25.53 21.48
CA GLN A 379 -15.56 -25.53 22.64
C GLN A 379 -15.79 -24.08 23.07
N CYS A 380 -17.04 -23.67 23.25
CA CYS A 380 -17.40 -22.33 23.68
C CYS A 380 -17.91 -22.36 25.12
N TRP A 381 -17.29 -21.57 25.99
CA TRP A 381 -17.71 -21.32 27.37
C TRP A 381 -18.39 -19.96 27.43
N MET A 382 -19.68 -19.95 27.70
CA MET A 382 -20.53 -18.76 27.62
C MET A 382 -21.25 -18.54 28.94
N GLU A 383 -21.28 -17.30 29.44
CA GLU A 383 -22.17 -16.95 30.54
C GLU A 383 -23.48 -16.31 30.05
N CYS A 384 -24.58 -16.78 30.63
CA CYS A 384 -25.93 -16.31 30.39
C CYS A 384 -26.57 -15.89 31.72
N VAL A 385 -27.33 -14.80 31.71
CA VAL A 385 -28.14 -14.37 32.84
C VAL A 385 -29.47 -15.13 32.78
N SER A 386 -29.85 -15.76 33.90
CA SER A 386 -31.15 -16.41 34.05
C SER A 386 -31.71 -16.12 35.44
N ASP A 387 -33.02 -15.89 35.52
CA ASP A 387 -33.71 -15.59 36.79
C ASP A 387 -34.21 -16.85 37.50
N GLU A 388 -34.66 -17.87 36.77
CA GLU A 388 -35.12 -19.19 37.26
C GLU A 388 -34.79 -20.24 36.20
N GLY A 389 -34.33 -21.45 36.60
CA GLY A 389 -34.06 -22.56 35.68
C GLY A 389 -33.13 -22.20 34.52
N GLY A 390 -31.82 -22.21 34.76
CA GLY A 390 -30.84 -21.90 33.71
C GLY A 390 -30.46 -23.12 32.87
N GLU A 391 -30.18 -22.90 31.58
CA GLU A 391 -29.57 -23.94 30.74
C GLU A 391 -28.12 -24.21 31.17
N GLY A 392 -27.69 -25.46 31.07
CA GLY A 392 -26.32 -25.87 31.39
C GLY A 392 -26.02 -25.84 32.89
N PHE A 393 -24.88 -25.27 33.26
CA PHE A 393 -24.38 -25.25 34.64
C PHE A 393 -24.90 -24.02 35.38
N VAL A 394 -25.85 -24.21 36.30
CA VAL A 394 -26.40 -23.12 37.12
C VAL A 394 -25.50 -22.86 38.33
N ILE A 395 -25.10 -21.61 38.49
CA ILE A 395 -24.22 -21.16 39.57
C ILE A 395 -24.96 -20.23 40.51
N GLU A 396 -24.96 -20.57 41.80
CA GLU A 396 -25.49 -19.75 42.89
C GLU A 396 -24.48 -19.68 44.04
N ASP A 397 -24.22 -18.47 44.55
CA ASP A 397 -23.24 -18.16 45.60
C ASP A 397 -21.89 -18.88 45.47
N GLY A 398 -21.41 -19.03 44.24
CA GLY A 398 -20.11 -19.62 43.94
C GLY A 398 -20.06 -21.14 43.96
N GLU A 399 -21.21 -21.81 43.92
CA GLU A 399 -21.37 -23.27 43.89
C GLU A 399 -22.27 -23.67 42.72
N LEU A 400 -22.18 -24.93 42.28
CA LEU A 400 -23.12 -25.49 41.32
C LEU A 400 -24.38 -25.92 42.05
N VAL A 401 -25.54 -25.59 41.48
CA VAL A 401 -26.83 -26.05 41.96
C VAL A 401 -27.37 -27.10 40.98
N GLU A 402 -27.88 -28.21 41.51
CA GLU A 402 -28.58 -29.19 40.69
C GLU A 402 -29.86 -28.54 40.14
N VAL A 403 -29.98 -28.48 38.82
CA VAL A 403 -31.23 -28.14 38.17
C VAL A 403 -32.08 -29.39 38.23
N ALA A 404 -33.19 -29.36 38.97
CA ALA A 404 -34.18 -30.43 38.90
C ALA A 404 -34.62 -30.55 37.43
N ALA A 405 -34.35 -31.69 36.81
CA ALA A 405 -34.91 -32.00 35.50
C ALA A 405 -36.43 -31.82 35.61
N ALA A 406 -37.00 -30.93 34.80
CA ALA A 406 -38.44 -30.89 34.64
C ALA A 406 -38.86 -32.31 34.27
N ALA A 407 -39.64 -32.95 35.15
CA ALA A 407 -40.23 -34.23 34.84
C ALA A 407 -41.03 -34.06 33.54
N ASP A 408 -40.77 -34.93 32.56
CA ASP A 408 -41.71 -35.20 31.49
C ASP A 408 -43.04 -35.60 32.17
N GLU A 409 -43.93 -34.64 32.40
CA GLU A 409 -45.36 -34.89 32.54
C GLU A 409 -45.94 -35.08 31.13
N ASP A 410 -45.50 -36.13 30.45
CA ASP A 410 -46.29 -36.81 29.44
C ASP A 410 -46.83 -38.09 30.08
N LEU A 411 -48.08 -38.04 30.55
CA LEU A 411 -48.99 -39.17 30.70
C LEU A 411 -50.37 -38.65 31.16
N PHE A 412 -51.23 -38.27 30.21
CA PHE A 412 -52.40 -39.05 29.79
C PHE A 412 -53.19 -38.35 28.68
#